data_AF-A0A378Q722-F1
#
_entry.id   AF-A0A378Q722-F1
#
_cell.length_a   1.000
_cell.length_b   1.000
_cell.length_c   1.000
_cell.angle_alpha   90.00
_cell.angle_beta   90.00
_cell.angle_gamma   90.00
#
_symmetry.space_group_name_H-M   'P 1'
#
loop_
_entity.id
_entity.type
_entity.pdbx_description
1 polymer ?
#
loop_
_entity_poly.entity_id
_entity_poly.type
_entity_poly.pdbx_seq_one_letter_code
_entity_poly.pdbx_strand_id
1 'polypeptide(L)'
;MKKFSLVLSWVLSLGLLAGCNALHTQSNMQKPVSSMTALPLDSDKDGVDDKNDQCMNTPLNVIVDSVGCPLEYNLPSESMFEFRVFFDKNSAAIKPMYLQELHQVVKNRLKSRSDVTAVIIAGTSSDEGDFKAEKMQLSKQRALQLKNTFIQLMGTDPNNTIAIGCGDYNAIANEHSENGSALNRRIYMQFGSDIDNRQLVLDKFGQLKAPYKHCEIAH
;
A
#
# COMPACT_ATOMS: atom_id res chain seq x y z
N MET A 1 35.05 42.33 -57.38
CA MET A 1 35.99 42.42 -58.52
C MET A 1 37.04 41.33 -58.37
N LYS A 2 37.40 40.70 -59.49
CA LYS A 2 38.13 39.42 -59.65
C LYS A 2 39.41 39.28 -58.80
N LYS A 3 39.70 38.06 -58.33
CA LYS A 3 40.95 37.32 -58.61
C LYS A 3 40.81 35.81 -58.34
N PHE A 4 41.22 35.07 -59.35
CA PHE A 4 41.30 33.61 -59.53
C PHE A 4 42.59 33.06 -58.91
N SER A 5 42.58 31.83 -58.38
CA SER A 5 43.61 30.78 -58.56
C SER A 5 43.12 29.52 -57.83
N LEU A 6 42.49 28.53 -58.48
CA LEU A 6 43.11 27.39 -59.17
C LEU A 6 44.36 26.82 -58.46
N VAL A 7 44.20 25.69 -57.77
CA VAL A 7 45.08 24.52 -57.91
C VAL A 7 44.23 23.25 -57.81
N LEU A 8 44.29 22.48 -58.89
CA LEU A 8 43.67 21.18 -59.13
C LEU A 8 44.63 20.12 -58.60
N SER A 9 44.18 19.15 -57.78
CA SER A 9 44.94 17.92 -57.57
C SER A 9 44.01 16.73 -57.63
N TRP A 10 44.05 16.07 -58.80
CA TRP A 10 43.50 14.76 -59.04
C TRP A 10 44.43 13.72 -58.43
N VAL A 11 43.90 12.84 -57.59
CA VAL A 11 44.47 11.50 -57.43
C VAL A 11 43.32 10.50 -57.54
N LEU A 12 43.26 9.89 -58.71
CA LEU A 12 42.44 8.73 -59.04
C LEU A 12 43.24 7.49 -58.61
N SER A 13 42.76 6.74 -57.63
CA SER A 13 43.30 5.41 -57.31
C SER A 13 42.15 4.40 -57.28
N LEU A 14 42.04 3.68 -58.38
CA LEU A 14 41.10 2.58 -58.63
C LEU A 14 41.74 1.25 -58.20
N GLY A 15 40.96 0.35 -57.60
CA GLY A 15 41.30 -1.07 -57.40
C GLY A 15 41.51 -1.42 -55.91
N LEU A 16 40.93 -2.46 -55.32
CA LEU A 16 40.40 -3.71 -55.87
C LEU A 16 39.24 -4.23 -55.01
N LEU A 17 38.26 -4.87 -55.65
CA LEU A 17 37.32 -5.78 -55.00
C LEU A 17 38.07 -6.96 -54.37
N ALA A 18 37.83 -7.20 -53.09
CA ALA A 18 37.97 -8.51 -52.48
C ALA A 18 36.78 -8.73 -51.54
N GLY A 19 35.75 -9.37 -52.06
CA GLY A 19 34.71 -9.99 -51.25
C GLY A 19 35.23 -11.30 -50.66
N CYS A 20 35.16 -11.42 -49.34
CA CYS A 20 35.12 -12.69 -48.62
C CYS A 20 34.11 -12.53 -47.47
N ASN A 21 32.92 -13.10 -47.64
CA ASN A 21 32.01 -13.38 -46.54
C ASN A 21 32.65 -14.43 -45.63
N ALA A 22 32.85 -14.13 -44.36
CA ALA A 22 33.15 -15.12 -43.34
C ALA A 22 32.44 -14.74 -42.03
N LEU A 23 31.32 -15.43 -41.83
CA LEU A 23 30.76 -15.89 -40.57
C LEU A 23 30.64 -14.87 -39.42
N HIS A 24 29.41 -14.41 -39.23
CA HIS A 24 28.88 -14.02 -37.92
C HIS A 24 29.07 -15.18 -36.92
N THR A 25 30.18 -15.18 -36.18
CA THR A 25 30.24 -15.85 -34.89
C THR A 25 29.47 -14.98 -33.91
N GLN A 26 28.15 -15.17 -33.88
CA GLN A 26 27.40 -14.89 -32.66
C GLN A 26 27.99 -15.82 -31.60
N SER A 27 28.87 -15.29 -30.76
CA SER A 27 29.15 -15.91 -29.48
C SER A 27 27.82 -15.94 -28.74
N ASN A 28 27.16 -17.09 -28.83
CA ASN A 28 26.04 -17.43 -27.99
C ASN A 28 26.55 -17.49 -26.55
N MET A 29 26.66 -16.33 -25.90
CA MET A 29 26.66 -16.23 -24.46
C MET A 29 25.23 -16.50 -24.02
N GLN A 30 24.87 -17.78 -24.03
CA GLN A 30 23.70 -18.27 -23.33
C GLN A 30 23.95 -17.98 -21.85
N LYS A 31 23.48 -16.81 -21.40
CA LYS A 31 23.38 -16.47 -19.99
C LYS A 31 22.68 -17.66 -19.32
N PRO A 32 23.23 -18.25 -18.25
CA PRO A 32 22.51 -19.31 -17.55
C PRO A 32 21.15 -18.74 -17.17
N VAL A 33 20.09 -19.44 -17.61
CA VAL A 33 18.71 -19.13 -17.20
C VAL A 33 18.70 -19.31 -15.69
N SER A 34 18.83 -18.19 -14.99
CA SER A 34 18.75 -18.11 -13.54
C SER A 34 17.42 -18.75 -13.18
N SER A 35 17.49 -19.91 -12.52
CA SER A 35 16.36 -20.63 -11.95
C SER A 35 15.41 -19.61 -11.35
N MET A 36 14.23 -19.44 -11.95
CA MET A 36 13.15 -18.66 -11.34
C MET A 36 12.76 -19.42 -10.09
N THR A 37 13.33 -19.02 -8.95
CA THR A 37 12.87 -19.47 -7.64
C THR A 37 11.39 -19.12 -7.59
N ALA A 38 10.53 -20.14 -7.52
CA ALA A 38 9.11 -19.93 -7.34
C ALA A 38 8.90 -19.00 -6.14
N LEU A 39 8.02 -18.00 -6.27
CA LEU A 39 7.62 -17.18 -5.14
C LEU A 39 7.15 -18.12 -4.01
N PRO A 40 7.56 -17.86 -2.76
CA PRO A 40 7.13 -18.68 -1.63
C PRO A 40 5.60 -18.70 -1.56
N LEU A 41 5.04 -19.89 -1.24
CA LEU A 41 3.61 -20.09 -1.13
C LEU A 41 3.10 -19.42 0.15
N ASP A 42 2.00 -18.68 0.02
CA ASP A 42 1.26 -18.01 1.09
C ASP A 42 -0.22 -18.36 0.85
N SER A 43 -0.70 -19.36 1.59
CA SER A 43 -1.98 -20.04 1.35
C SER A 43 -3.17 -19.21 1.82
N ASP A 44 -3.05 -18.48 2.92
CA ASP A 44 -4.11 -17.63 3.48
C ASP A 44 -3.95 -16.13 3.16
N LYS A 45 -2.82 -15.76 2.55
CA LYS A 45 -2.54 -14.43 1.98
C LYS A 45 -2.43 -13.35 3.04
N ASP A 46 -1.89 -13.69 4.20
CA ASP A 46 -1.64 -12.75 5.29
C ASP A 46 -0.29 -12.01 5.18
N GLY A 47 0.54 -12.39 4.19
CA GLY A 47 1.85 -11.80 3.92
C GLY A 47 3.03 -12.56 4.54
N VAL A 48 2.78 -13.66 5.23
CA VAL A 48 3.81 -14.58 5.74
C VAL A 48 3.76 -15.88 4.93
N ASP A 49 4.91 -16.39 4.51
CA ASP A 49 4.91 -17.65 3.75
C ASP A 49 4.54 -18.85 4.64
N ASP A 50 3.93 -19.88 4.06
CA ASP A 50 3.45 -21.08 4.76
C ASP A 50 4.55 -21.78 5.60
N LYS A 51 5.84 -21.51 5.30
CA LYS A 51 6.97 -22.09 6.01
C LYS A 51 7.31 -21.34 7.31
N ASN A 52 7.03 -20.04 7.34
CA ASN A 52 7.28 -19.16 8.48
C ASN A 52 5.99 -18.81 9.25
N ASP A 53 4.83 -19.17 8.73
CA ASP A 53 3.52 -18.97 9.35
C ASP A 53 3.21 -20.03 10.43
N GLN A 54 2.98 -19.57 11.65
CA GLN A 54 2.62 -20.35 12.82
C GLN A 54 1.11 -20.41 13.05
N CYS A 55 0.34 -19.52 12.42
CA CYS A 55 -1.09 -19.35 12.60
C CYS A 55 -1.85 -19.53 11.28
N MET A 56 -1.66 -20.71 10.67
CA MET A 56 -2.32 -21.11 9.41
C MET A 56 -3.81 -20.78 9.38
N ASN A 57 -4.26 -20.19 8.27
CA ASN A 57 -5.62 -19.70 8.05
C ASN A 57 -5.95 -18.44 8.86
N THR A 58 -4.99 -17.54 8.97
CA THR A 58 -5.23 -16.19 9.45
C THR A 58 -6.43 -15.60 8.70
N PRO A 59 -7.43 -15.06 9.41
CA PRO A 59 -8.55 -14.41 8.76
C PRO A 59 -8.03 -13.31 7.83
N LEU A 60 -8.58 -13.25 6.62
CA LEU A 60 -8.20 -12.24 5.64
C LEU A 60 -8.19 -10.85 6.28
N ASN A 61 -7.13 -10.10 5.97
CA ASN A 61 -6.93 -8.74 6.45
C ASN A 61 -6.72 -8.64 7.96
N VAL A 62 -6.23 -9.69 8.62
CA VAL A 62 -5.60 -9.56 9.92
C VAL A 62 -4.11 -9.28 9.70
N ILE A 63 -3.59 -8.37 10.52
CA ILE A 63 -2.16 -8.06 10.59
C ILE A 63 -1.62 -9.08 11.54
N VAL A 64 -0.66 -9.78 11.00
CA VAL A 64 0.09 -10.78 11.69
C VAL A 64 1.43 -10.21 12.12
N ASP A 65 1.97 -10.76 13.19
CA ASP A 65 3.36 -10.54 13.54
C ASP A 65 4.29 -11.18 12.50
N SER A 66 5.60 -11.19 12.78
CA SER A 66 6.58 -11.78 11.87
C SER A 66 6.44 -13.29 11.65
N VAL A 67 5.57 -13.95 12.41
CA VAL A 67 5.34 -15.41 12.34
C VAL A 67 3.92 -15.76 11.94
N GLY A 68 3.17 -14.84 11.34
CA GLY A 68 1.84 -15.14 10.81
C GLY A 68 0.73 -15.13 11.87
N CYS A 69 1.03 -14.75 13.12
CA CYS A 69 0.01 -14.75 14.17
C CYS A 69 -0.67 -13.40 14.36
N PRO A 70 -2.01 -13.35 14.50
CA PRO A 70 -2.76 -12.13 14.73
C PRO A 70 -2.19 -11.26 15.85
N LEU A 71 -1.90 -9.99 15.55
CA LEU A 71 -1.61 -9.01 16.60
C LEU A 71 -2.89 -8.79 17.42
N GLU A 72 -2.87 -9.24 18.69
CA GLU A 72 -3.95 -9.02 19.63
C GLU A 72 -4.07 -7.53 19.98
N TYR A 73 -5.12 -6.89 19.47
CA TYR A 73 -5.63 -5.66 20.06
C TYR A 73 -6.78 -6.07 20.99
N ASN A 74 -6.58 -5.88 22.31
CA ASN A 74 -7.63 -6.06 23.32
C ASN A 74 -8.76 -5.05 23.06
N LEU A 75 -9.67 -5.38 22.14
CA LEU A 75 -10.83 -4.58 21.79
C LEU A 75 -12.04 -5.07 22.60
N PRO A 76 -12.74 -4.19 23.33
CA PRO A 76 -13.90 -4.58 24.10
C PRO A 76 -15.11 -4.80 23.18
N SER A 77 -15.73 -5.98 23.33
CA SER A 77 -17.10 -6.32 22.92
C SER A 77 -17.38 -6.73 21.45
N GLU A 78 -18.27 -7.72 21.32
CA GLU A 78 -18.93 -8.22 20.10
C GLU A 78 -19.65 -7.13 19.26
N SER A 79 -19.75 -5.90 19.77
CA SER A 79 -20.42 -4.77 19.10
C SER A 79 -19.48 -3.88 18.29
N MET A 80 -18.16 -4.09 18.41
CA MET A 80 -17.14 -3.36 17.68
C MET A 80 -16.45 -4.30 16.68
N PHE A 81 -16.46 -3.90 15.41
CA PHE A 81 -15.84 -4.63 14.33
C PHE A 81 -14.59 -3.90 13.87
N GLU A 82 -13.62 -4.68 13.38
CA GLU A 82 -12.43 -4.15 12.75
C GLU A 82 -12.36 -4.60 11.29
N PHE A 83 -11.99 -3.67 10.41
CA PHE A 83 -11.79 -3.89 8.99
C PHE A 83 -10.44 -3.31 8.59
N ARG A 84 -9.62 -4.09 7.88
CA ARG A 84 -8.27 -3.66 7.48
C ARG A 84 -8.14 -3.66 5.95
N VAL A 85 -7.33 -2.75 5.43
CA VAL A 85 -7.04 -2.61 3.99
C VAL A 85 -5.54 -2.41 3.81
N PHE A 86 -4.94 -3.11 2.84
CA PHE A 86 -3.53 -2.95 2.49
C PHE A 86 -3.35 -2.34 1.10
N PHE A 87 -2.23 -1.64 0.92
CA PHE A 87 -1.95 -0.87 -0.28
C PHE A 87 -0.64 -1.29 -0.94
N ASP A 88 -0.65 -1.23 -2.27
CA ASP A 88 0.59 -1.24 -3.04
C ASP A 88 1.38 0.05 -2.74
N LYS A 89 2.70 0.00 -2.92
CA LYS A 89 3.60 1.11 -2.62
C LYS A 89 3.20 2.38 -3.38
N ASN A 90 3.21 3.50 -2.67
CA ASN A 90 2.81 4.84 -3.13
C ASN A 90 1.38 4.94 -3.68
N SER A 91 0.51 3.98 -3.35
CA SER A 91 -0.88 3.96 -3.81
C SER A 91 -1.86 4.28 -2.69
N ALA A 92 -2.92 5.03 -3.03
CA ALA A 92 -4.12 5.16 -2.21
C ALA A 92 -5.28 4.30 -2.73
N ALA A 93 -5.14 3.61 -3.86
CA ALA A 93 -6.22 2.86 -4.48
C ALA A 93 -6.59 1.62 -3.67
N ILE A 94 -7.84 1.55 -3.22
CA ILE A 94 -8.39 0.36 -2.54
C ILE A 94 -8.68 -0.72 -3.58
N LYS A 95 -8.11 -1.92 -3.39
CA LYS A 95 -8.34 -3.06 -4.29
C LYS A 95 -9.82 -3.49 -4.26
N PRO A 96 -10.41 -3.94 -5.39
CA PRO A 96 -11.83 -4.29 -5.45
C PRO A 96 -12.30 -5.34 -4.43
N MET A 97 -11.43 -6.27 -4.04
CA MET A 97 -11.74 -7.29 -3.04
C MET A 97 -12.14 -6.67 -1.68
N TYR A 98 -11.45 -5.63 -1.23
CA TYR A 98 -11.78 -4.93 0.01
C TYR A 98 -13.13 -4.21 -0.09
N LEU A 99 -13.44 -3.62 -1.25
CA LEU A 99 -14.71 -2.94 -1.46
C LEU A 99 -15.88 -3.95 -1.41
N GLN A 100 -15.71 -5.12 -2.03
CA GLN A 100 -16.71 -6.19 -1.99
C GLN A 100 -16.95 -6.68 -0.56
N GLU A 101 -15.89 -6.89 0.22
CA GLU A 101 -15.99 -7.30 1.62
C GLU A 101 -16.70 -6.24 2.47
N LEU A 102 -16.30 -4.97 2.35
CA LEU A 102 -16.94 -3.85 3.05
C LEU A 102 -18.43 -3.80 2.76
N HIS A 103 -18.84 -4.00 1.49
CA HIS A 103 -20.25 -4.06 1.12
C HIS A 103 -20.99 -5.19 1.83
N GLN A 104 -20.40 -6.37 1.95
CA GLN A 104 -21.02 -7.50 2.65
C GLN A 104 -21.13 -7.25 4.16
N VAL A 105 -20.10 -6.69 4.77
CA VAL A 105 -20.10 -6.35 6.20
C VAL A 105 -21.18 -5.32 6.50
N VAL A 106 -21.25 -4.23 5.73
CA VAL A 106 -22.30 -3.21 5.86
C VAL A 106 -23.68 -3.82 5.69
N LYS A 107 -23.89 -4.61 4.63
CA LYS A 107 -25.18 -5.23 4.33
C LYS A 107 -25.65 -6.23 5.39
N ASN A 108 -24.75 -7.04 5.93
CA ASN A 108 -25.10 -8.17 6.79
C ASN A 108 -25.07 -7.83 8.28
N ARG A 109 -24.28 -6.82 8.70
CA ARG A 109 -24.06 -6.50 10.11
C ARG A 109 -24.58 -5.12 10.53
N LEU A 110 -24.62 -4.15 9.61
CA LEU A 110 -24.90 -2.75 9.94
C LEU A 110 -26.19 -2.21 9.33
N LYS A 111 -26.86 -2.98 8.46
CA LYS A 111 -28.05 -2.52 7.75
C LYS A 111 -29.14 -2.07 8.73
N SER A 112 -29.75 -0.92 8.44
CA SER A 112 -30.81 -0.28 9.24
C SER A 112 -30.37 0.40 10.53
N ARG A 113 -29.06 0.59 10.75
CA ARG A 113 -28.54 1.33 11.89
C ARG A 113 -28.01 2.71 11.51
N SER A 114 -28.53 3.75 12.17
CA SER A 114 -28.13 5.15 11.98
C SER A 114 -27.13 5.65 13.03
N ASP A 115 -26.89 4.85 14.07
CA ASP A 115 -26.05 5.16 15.23
C ASP A 115 -24.59 4.68 15.07
N VAL A 116 -24.25 4.14 13.89
CA VAL A 116 -22.93 3.60 13.61
C VAL A 116 -21.91 4.74 13.64
N THR A 117 -20.88 4.59 14.48
CA THR A 117 -19.69 5.44 14.44
C THR A 117 -18.50 4.66 13.94
N ALA A 118 -17.56 5.33 13.27
CA ALA A 118 -16.36 4.72 12.73
C ALA A 118 -15.11 5.59 12.95
N VAL A 119 -14.00 4.94 13.22
CA VAL A 119 -12.66 5.53 13.22
C VAL A 119 -11.82 4.81 12.20
N ILE A 120 -11.25 5.57 11.27
CA ILE A 120 -10.39 5.10 10.19
C ILE A 120 -9.01 5.70 10.41
N ILE A 121 -7.99 4.84 10.59
CA ILE A 121 -6.61 5.23 10.81
C ILE A 121 -5.76 4.63 9.69
N ALA A 122 -5.08 5.49 8.93
CA ALA A 122 -4.20 5.08 7.85
C ALA A 122 -2.72 5.28 8.20
N GLY A 123 -1.90 4.33 7.78
CA GLY A 123 -0.45 4.36 7.87
C GLY A 123 0.22 4.25 6.50
N THR A 124 1.52 4.48 6.51
CA THR A 124 2.42 4.37 5.36
C THR A 124 3.73 3.75 5.86
N SER A 125 4.53 3.20 4.95
CA SER A 125 5.88 2.76 5.30
C SER A 125 6.90 3.89 5.15
N SER A 126 8.01 3.80 5.87
CA SER A 126 9.06 4.83 5.91
C SER A 126 9.72 5.09 4.54
N ASP A 127 9.67 4.11 3.65
CA ASP A 127 10.20 4.10 2.28
C ASP A 127 9.22 4.60 1.21
N GLU A 128 8.04 5.09 1.61
CA GLU A 128 7.08 5.81 0.76
C GLU A 128 7.25 7.32 0.91
N GLY A 129 7.35 8.04 -0.22
CA GLY A 129 7.56 9.48 -0.23
C GLY A 129 8.92 9.92 0.34
N ASP A 130 9.41 11.08 -0.10
CA ASP A 130 10.71 11.58 0.35
C ASP A 130 10.58 12.37 1.66
N PHE A 131 9.40 12.96 1.89
CA PHE A 131 9.14 13.86 3.01
C PHE A 131 8.01 13.37 3.91
N LYS A 132 8.12 13.71 5.21
CA LYS A 132 7.07 13.44 6.21
C LYS A 132 5.70 13.99 5.80
N ALA A 133 5.66 15.15 5.15
CA ALA A 133 4.42 15.76 4.68
C ALA A 133 3.76 14.95 3.55
N GLU A 134 4.54 14.38 2.64
CA GLU A 134 4.01 13.53 1.55
C GLU A 134 3.45 12.22 2.10
N LYS A 135 4.17 11.60 3.04
CA LYS A 135 3.71 10.43 3.80
C LYS A 135 2.40 10.70 4.54
N MET A 136 2.35 11.83 5.24
CA MET A 136 1.14 12.27 5.92
C MET A 136 -0.01 12.45 4.93
N GLN A 137 0.23 13.14 3.82
CA GLN A 137 -0.77 13.35 2.77
C GLN A 137 -1.28 12.04 2.17
N LEU A 138 -0.39 11.10 1.84
CA LEU A 138 -0.76 9.79 1.29
C LEU A 138 -1.63 9.00 2.28
N SER A 139 -1.25 8.96 3.55
CA SER A 139 -2.06 8.31 4.57
C SER A 139 -3.43 8.98 4.75
N LYS A 140 -3.52 10.32 4.71
CA LYS A 140 -4.81 11.04 4.76
C LYS A 140 -5.69 10.71 3.55
N GLN A 141 -5.10 10.61 2.36
CA GLN A 141 -5.82 10.21 1.15
C GLN A 141 -6.39 8.79 1.26
N ARG A 142 -5.59 7.83 1.75
CA ARG A 142 -6.05 6.46 2.04
C ARG A 142 -7.27 6.48 2.98
N ALA A 143 -7.16 7.18 4.11
CA ALA A 143 -8.24 7.27 5.09
C ALA A 143 -9.53 7.89 4.52
N LEU A 144 -9.40 8.98 3.76
CA LEU A 144 -10.54 9.65 3.12
C LEU A 144 -11.22 8.79 2.05
N GLN A 145 -10.45 8.03 1.27
CA GLN A 145 -11.01 7.13 0.26
C GLN A 145 -11.91 6.07 0.89
N LEU A 146 -11.47 5.45 1.99
CA LEU A 146 -12.30 4.48 2.71
C LEU A 146 -13.49 5.18 3.40
N LYS A 147 -13.28 6.34 4.04
CA LYS A 147 -14.36 7.13 4.68
C LYS A 147 -15.50 7.43 3.71
N ASN A 148 -15.17 7.97 2.53
CA ASN A 148 -16.16 8.34 1.53
C ASN A 148 -16.94 7.11 1.03
N THR A 149 -16.22 6.01 0.79
CA THR A 149 -16.83 4.72 0.41
C THR A 149 -17.79 4.23 1.49
N PHE A 150 -17.36 4.22 2.75
CA PHE A 150 -18.16 3.73 3.87
C PHE A 150 -19.42 4.56 4.09
N ILE A 151 -19.31 5.89 4.09
CA ILE A 151 -20.46 6.81 4.23
C ILE A 151 -21.46 6.60 3.09
N GLN A 152 -20.99 6.43 1.85
CA GLN A 152 -21.86 6.19 0.70
C GLN A 152 -22.66 4.88 0.84
N LEU A 153 -22.07 3.84 1.43
CA LEU A 153 -22.73 2.56 1.66
C LEU A 153 -23.70 2.58 2.84
N MET A 154 -23.30 3.28 3.91
CA MET A 154 -24.07 3.35 5.14
C MET A 154 -25.22 4.36 5.08
N GLY A 155 -25.07 5.44 4.31
CA GLY A 155 -26.00 6.57 4.34
C GLY A 155 -26.00 7.31 5.69
N THR A 156 -24.88 7.28 6.43
CA THR A 156 -24.75 7.89 7.76
C THR A 156 -24.26 9.33 7.70
N ASP A 157 -24.43 10.06 8.80
CA ASP A 157 -23.83 11.39 8.97
C ASP A 157 -22.30 11.31 8.83
N PRO A 158 -21.66 12.12 7.95
CA PRO A 158 -20.21 12.19 7.82
C PRO A 158 -19.46 12.48 9.14
N ASN A 159 -20.11 13.12 10.11
CA ASN A 159 -19.56 13.43 11.43
C ASN A 159 -19.44 12.21 12.35
N ASN A 160 -20.12 11.11 12.01
CA ASN A 160 -19.99 9.84 12.75
C ASN A 160 -18.75 9.05 12.33
N THR A 161 -18.03 9.48 11.29
CA THR A 161 -16.80 8.84 10.81
C THR A 161 -15.61 9.78 10.89
N ILE A 162 -14.61 9.44 11.71
CA ILE A 162 -13.33 10.15 11.75
C ILE A 162 -12.32 9.41 10.87
N ALA A 163 -11.64 10.15 9.99
CA ALA A 163 -10.51 9.66 9.21
C ALA A 163 -9.23 10.31 9.73
N ILE A 164 -8.17 9.52 9.90
CA ILE A 164 -6.88 9.94 10.46
C ILE A 164 -5.77 9.41 9.55
N GLY A 165 -4.84 10.26 9.16
CA GLY A 165 -3.58 9.86 8.54
C GLY A 165 -2.43 9.98 9.54
N CYS A 166 -1.54 8.99 9.59
CA CYS A 166 -0.42 8.97 10.52
C CYS A 166 0.96 9.08 9.85
N GLY A 167 1.04 9.12 8.53
CA GLY A 167 2.31 8.92 7.82
C GLY A 167 2.99 7.63 8.28
N ASP A 168 4.28 7.68 8.56
CA ASP A 168 5.12 6.58 9.06
C ASP A 168 5.28 6.59 10.60
N TYR A 169 4.58 7.46 11.33
CA TYR A 169 4.73 7.59 12.80
C TYR A 169 4.16 6.41 13.59
N ASN A 170 3.30 5.59 12.98
CA ASN A 170 2.61 4.48 13.63
C ASN A 170 2.87 3.17 12.87
N ALA A 171 4.15 2.89 12.61
CA ALA A 171 4.58 1.59 12.11
C ALA A 171 4.21 0.48 13.12
N ILE A 172 3.73 -0.65 12.62
CA ILE A 172 3.33 -1.82 13.41
C ILE A 172 4.23 -3.01 13.16
N ALA A 173 5.01 -2.96 12.09
CA ALA A 173 5.91 -4.00 11.65
C ALA A 173 7.27 -3.38 11.29
N ASN A 174 8.26 -4.24 11.11
CA ASN A 174 9.64 -3.84 10.86
C ASN A 174 9.78 -3.07 9.53
N GLU A 175 10.19 -1.81 9.61
CA GLU A 175 10.43 -0.93 8.46
C GLU A 175 11.63 -1.34 7.59
N HIS A 176 12.42 -2.32 8.02
CA HIS A 176 13.61 -2.79 7.32
C HIS A 176 13.40 -4.10 6.55
N SER A 177 12.17 -4.64 6.51
CA SER A 177 11.82 -5.79 5.68
C SER A 177 10.71 -5.42 4.71
N GLU A 178 10.74 -5.97 3.49
CA GLU A 178 9.69 -5.71 2.49
C GLU A 178 8.31 -6.11 3.03
N ASN A 179 8.23 -7.24 3.73
CA ASN A 179 6.97 -7.67 4.35
C ASN A 179 6.49 -6.68 5.42
N GLY A 180 7.38 -6.21 6.31
CA GLY A 180 6.99 -5.26 7.35
C GLY A 180 6.59 -3.90 6.78
N SER A 181 7.30 -3.41 5.76
CA SER A 181 6.88 -2.22 5.01
C SER A 181 5.50 -2.42 4.37
N ALA A 182 5.21 -3.59 3.78
CA ALA A 182 3.89 -3.89 3.23
C ALA A 182 2.79 -3.85 4.28
N LEU A 183 3.02 -4.42 5.47
CA LEU A 183 2.08 -4.35 6.59
C LEU A 183 1.88 -2.92 7.09
N ASN A 184 2.87 -2.04 6.97
CA ASN A 184 2.75 -0.64 7.36
C ASN A 184 1.91 0.21 6.40
N ARG A 185 1.77 -0.21 5.13
CA ARG A 185 0.92 0.44 4.11
C ARG A 185 -0.54 0.01 4.24
N ARG A 186 -1.26 0.61 5.19
CA ARG A 186 -2.56 0.09 5.61
C ARG A 186 -3.59 1.13 6.01
N ILE A 187 -4.81 0.65 6.20
CA ILE A 187 -5.86 1.26 7.01
C ILE A 187 -6.32 0.26 8.09
N TYR A 188 -6.63 0.79 9.27
CA TYR A 188 -7.51 0.17 10.26
C TYR A 188 -8.80 0.96 10.38
N MET A 189 -9.92 0.27 10.28
CA MET A 189 -11.23 0.85 10.50
C MET A 189 -11.93 0.11 11.62
N GLN A 190 -12.25 0.82 12.70
CA GLN A 190 -13.05 0.31 13.80
C GLN A 190 -14.43 0.95 13.77
N PHE A 191 -15.49 0.16 13.81
CA PHE A 191 -16.86 0.63 13.67
C PHE A 191 -17.83 -0.22 14.49
N GLY A 192 -18.92 0.38 14.97
CA GLY A 192 -19.87 -0.28 15.88
C GLY A 192 -21.08 0.59 16.25
N SER A 193 -22.05 0.03 16.99
CA SER A 193 -23.14 0.79 17.65
C SER A 193 -22.81 1.04 19.08
N ASP A 194 -23.58 1.91 19.72
CA ASP A 194 -23.68 2.00 21.17
C ASP A 194 -22.40 2.48 21.88
N ILE A 195 -21.32 2.70 21.11
CA ILE A 195 -20.01 3.17 21.54
C ILE A 195 -19.63 4.34 20.63
N ASP A 196 -19.26 5.45 21.25
CA ASP A 196 -18.63 6.56 20.54
C ASP A 196 -17.17 6.20 20.26
N ASN A 197 -16.92 5.59 19.09
CA ASN A 197 -15.59 5.16 18.67
C ASN A 197 -14.58 6.33 18.63
N ARG A 198 -15.05 7.57 18.57
CA ARG A 198 -14.18 8.76 18.62
C ARG A 198 -13.39 8.81 19.93
N GLN A 199 -13.92 8.27 21.02
CA GLN A 199 -13.21 8.18 22.29
C GLN A 199 -12.00 7.25 22.25
N LEU A 200 -11.84 6.41 21.22
CA LEU A 200 -10.65 5.59 21.01
C LEU A 200 -9.43 6.45 20.65
N VAL A 201 -9.67 7.56 19.95
CA VAL A 201 -8.61 8.38 19.33
C VAL A 201 -8.57 9.82 19.82
N LEU A 202 -9.67 10.34 20.36
CA LEU A 202 -9.75 11.70 20.87
C LEU A 202 -9.67 11.75 22.40
N ASP A 203 -9.10 12.82 22.92
CA ASP A 203 -9.24 13.23 24.32
C ASP A 203 -10.54 14.03 24.55
N LYS A 204 -10.74 14.48 25.79
CA LYS A 204 -11.91 15.29 26.19
C LYS A 204 -11.99 16.66 25.52
N PHE A 205 -10.94 17.12 24.85
CA PHE A 205 -10.87 18.37 24.11
C PHE A 205 -11.02 18.18 22.60
N GLY A 206 -11.24 16.94 22.14
CA GLY A 206 -11.33 16.61 20.73
C GLY A 206 -9.99 16.57 20.01
N GLN A 207 -8.87 16.51 20.73
CA GLN A 207 -7.53 16.36 20.15
C GLN A 207 -7.12 14.89 20.10
N LEU A 208 -6.29 14.52 19.12
CA LEU A 208 -5.77 13.16 19.02
C LEU A 208 -4.90 12.84 20.24
N LYS A 209 -5.28 11.81 21.00
CA LYS A 209 -4.51 11.31 22.15
C LYS A 209 -3.52 10.23 21.71
N ALA A 210 -2.60 9.88 22.62
CA ALA A 210 -1.71 8.75 22.41
C ALA A 210 -2.51 7.46 22.10
N PRO A 211 -2.04 6.62 21.16
CA PRO A 211 -0.77 6.73 20.42
C PRO A 211 -0.80 7.69 19.20
N TYR A 212 -1.96 8.25 18.84
CA TYR A 212 -2.18 9.01 17.61
C TYR A 212 -1.83 10.50 17.66
N LYS A 213 -1.13 10.97 18.70
CA LYS A 213 -0.79 12.39 18.91
C LYS A 213 0.03 13.04 17.78
N HIS A 214 0.68 12.25 16.93
CA HIS A 214 1.47 12.70 15.78
C HIS A 214 0.76 12.50 14.44
N CYS A 215 -0.46 11.97 14.48
CA CYS A 215 -1.31 11.82 13.33
C CYS A 215 -2.15 13.09 13.11
N GLU A 216 -2.83 13.17 11.98
CA GLU A 216 -3.71 14.28 11.63
C GLU A 216 -5.10 13.78 11.25
N ILE A 217 -6.14 14.47 11.72
CA ILE A 217 -7.50 14.25 11.21
C ILE A 217 -7.52 14.67 9.73
N ALA A 218 -8.04 13.77 8.90
CA ALA A 218 -8.27 14.01 7.49
C ALA A 218 -9.67 14.61 7.29
N HIS A 219 -9.72 15.77 6.66
CA HIS A 219 -10.93 16.52 6.34
C HIS A 219 -11.23 16.43 4.85
#